data_AF-A0A0D9XTX9-F1
#
_entry.id   AF-A0A0D9XTX9-F1
#
_cell.length_a   1.000
_cell.length_b   1.000
_cell.length_c   1.000
_cell.angle_alpha   90.00
_cell.angle_beta   90.00
_cell.angle_gamma   90.00
#
_symmetry.space_group_name_H-M   'P 1'
#
loop_
_entity.id
_entity.type
_entity.pdbx_description
1 polymer ?
#
loop_
_entity_poly.entity_id
_entity_poly.type
_entity_poly.pdbx_seq_one_letter_code
_entity_poly.pdbx_strand_id
1 'polypeptide(L)'
;MEGTKTEAVAVGDGDRKPSAAKVRMPQAYVSAILTTKTDPPPSAQELERLSPQERVDAIYQKELFDEFLAFQAEVRSSVLEKGYYLVDESYLEEAAADKARMDEELAKIDYSRIIFGEWDYEDKNSVKIL
;
A
#
# COMPACT_ATOMS: atom_id res chain seq x y z
N MET A 1 43.45 40.12 -1.96
CA MET A 1 42.06 39.76 -1.62
C MET A 1 42.00 38.26 -1.58
N GLU A 2 41.50 37.75 -0.47
CA GLU A 2 41.82 36.44 0.08
C GLU A 2 41.39 35.27 -0.80
N GLY A 3 42.36 34.40 -1.09
CA GLY A 3 42.09 33.02 -1.45
C GLY A 3 41.95 32.22 -0.16
N THR A 4 40.75 31.73 0.11
CA THR A 4 40.47 30.86 1.25
C THR A 4 41.04 29.47 0.99
N LYS A 5 41.88 29.00 1.93
CA LYS A 5 42.43 27.64 1.97
C LYS A 5 42.04 27.01 3.31
N THR A 6 41.52 25.78 3.22
CA THR A 6 41.37 24.72 4.26
C THR A 6 40.39 25.04 5.40
N GLU A 7 39.57 24.10 5.92
CA GLU A 7 39.78 22.66 6.15
C GLU A 7 38.52 21.83 5.91
N ALA A 8 38.75 20.57 5.53
CA ALA A 8 37.77 19.50 5.54
C ALA A 8 37.44 19.13 6.98
N VAL A 9 36.15 19.08 7.32
CA VAL A 9 35.69 18.31 8.49
C VAL A 9 35.03 17.06 7.94
N ALA A 10 35.79 15.98 7.95
CA ALA A 10 35.25 14.64 7.87
C ALA A 10 34.45 14.39 9.16
N VAL A 11 33.11 14.43 9.07
CA VAL A 11 32.26 13.77 10.06
C VAL A 11 31.85 12.45 9.43
N GLY A 12 32.71 11.45 9.61
CA GLY A 12 32.26 10.08 9.59
C GLY A 12 31.52 9.84 10.89
N ASP A 13 30.20 9.78 10.82
CA ASP A 13 29.42 9.01 11.78
C ASP A 13 28.72 7.90 11.00
N GLY A 14 29.23 6.70 11.23
CA GLY A 14 28.79 5.49 10.58
C GLY A 14 27.54 5.00 11.29
N ASP A 15 26.40 5.20 10.65
CA ASP A 15 25.29 4.26 10.76
C ASP A 15 24.64 4.10 9.38
N ARG A 16 25.47 3.75 8.39
CA ARG A 16 24.93 3.12 7.20
C ARG A 16 24.51 1.72 7.63
N LYS A 17 23.23 1.61 8.04
CA LYS A 17 22.44 0.38 7.95
C LYS A 17 22.95 -0.38 6.71
N PRO A 18 23.37 -1.66 6.82
CA PRO A 18 23.88 -2.38 5.68
C PRO A 18 22.89 -2.16 4.55
N SER A 19 23.36 -1.58 3.43
CA SER A 19 22.56 -1.33 2.25
C SER A 19 21.73 -2.57 2.01
N ALA A 20 20.44 -2.53 2.31
CA ALA A 20 19.59 -3.69 2.23
C ALA A 20 19.73 -4.22 0.80
N ALA A 21 20.05 -5.51 0.65
CA ALA A 21 20.26 -6.07 -0.66
C ALA A 21 18.97 -5.85 -1.46
N LYS A 22 19.10 -5.19 -2.62
CA LYS A 22 17.95 -5.00 -3.51
C LYS A 22 17.70 -6.30 -4.26
N VAL A 23 16.51 -6.84 -4.11
CA VAL A 23 16.07 -8.09 -4.74
C VAL A 23 14.90 -7.82 -5.68
N ARG A 24 14.71 -8.71 -6.67
CA ARG A 24 13.56 -8.60 -7.58
C ARG A 24 12.29 -8.90 -6.81
N MET A 25 11.31 -8.00 -6.89
CA MET A 25 9.98 -8.25 -6.37
C MET A 25 9.36 -9.45 -7.12
N PRO A 26 8.74 -10.41 -6.43
CA PRO A 26 8.02 -11.51 -7.06
C PRO A 26 6.98 -11.00 -8.07
N GLN A 27 6.89 -11.66 -9.23
CA GLN A 27 5.99 -11.21 -10.30
C GLN A 27 4.52 -11.19 -9.86
N ALA A 28 4.11 -12.08 -8.95
CA ALA A 28 2.76 -12.06 -8.40
C ALA A 28 2.42 -10.74 -7.69
N TYR A 29 3.38 -10.16 -6.96
CA TYR A 29 3.19 -8.86 -6.29
C TYR A 29 3.18 -7.70 -7.28
N VAL A 30 4.09 -7.71 -8.26
CA VAL A 30 4.09 -6.72 -9.35
C VAL A 30 2.75 -6.72 -10.08
N SER A 31 2.26 -7.91 -10.45
CA SER A 31 0.96 -8.06 -11.11
C SER A 31 -0.19 -7.59 -10.21
N ALA A 32 -0.19 -7.94 -8.93
CA ALA A 32 -1.20 -7.46 -7.98
C ALA A 32 -1.20 -5.92 -7.92
N ILE A 33 -0.04 -5.29 -7.69
CA ILE A 33 0.09 -3.83 -7.63
C ILE A 33 -0.45 -3.17 -8.90
N LEU A 34 -0.10 -3.68 -10.08
CA LEU A 34 -0.50 -3.07 -11.36
C LEU A 34 -1.97 -3.34 -11.74
N THR A 35 -2.60 -4.36 -11.18
CA THR A 35 -4.00 -4.72 -11.47
C THR A 35 -4.98 -4.18 -10.45
N THR A 36 -4.53 -3.85 -9.23
CA THR A 36 -5.37 -3.24 -8.20
C THR A 36 -5.96 -1.93 -8.71
N LYS A 37 -7.28 -1.85 -8.72
CA LYS A 37 -8.03 -0.62 -8.97
C LYS A 37 -8.43 -0.05 -7.62
N THR A 38 -8.12 1.21 -7.41
CA THR A 38 -8.58 1.97 -6.25
C THR A 38 -9.70 2.91 -6.68
N ASP A 39 -10.73 3.02 -5.85
CA ASP A 39 -11.81 3.98 -6.09
C ASP A 39 -11.28 5.40 -5.92
N PRO A 40 -11.72 6.35 -6.77
CA PRO A 40 -11.30 7.72 -6.64
C PRO A 40 -11.78 8.31 -5.30
N PRO A 41 -11.05 9.29 -4.75
CA PRO A 41 -11.50 10.03 -3.58
C PRO A 41 -12.86 10.71 -3.84
N PRO A 42 -13.67 10.94 -2.78
CA PRO A 42 -14.95 11.63 -2.92
C PRO A 42 -14.81 13.00 -3.59
N SER A 43 -15.76 13.35 -4.44
CA SER A 43 -15.86 14.66 -5.06
C SER A 43 -16.20 15.75 -4.04
N ALA A 44 -16.00 17.03 -4.40
CA ALA A 44 -16.33 18.15 -3.52
C ALA A 44 -17.81 18.14 -3.05
N GLN A 45 -18.75 17.80 -3.95
CA GLN A 45 -20.17 17.71 -3.61
C GLN A 45 -20.48 16.55 -2.64
N GLU A 46 -19.73 15.46 -2.73
CA GLU A 46 -19.87 14.33 -1.81
C GLU A 46 -19.26 14.67 -0.44
N LEU A 47 -18.10 15.33 -0.42
CA LEU A 47 -17.47 15.82 0.81
C LEU A 47 -18.39 16.77 1.59
N GLU A 48 -19.18 17.60 0.91
CA GLU A 48 -20.17 18.49 1.55
C GLU A 48 -21.27 17.73 2.31
N ARG A 49 -21.57 16.49 1.92
CA ARG A 49 -22.58 15.64 2.56
C ARG A 49 -22.03 14.81 3.72
N LEU A 50 -20.72 14.72 3.83
CA LEU A 50 -20.04 13.97 4.91
C LEU A 50 -20.06 14.75 6.23
N SER A 51 -20.10 14.01 7.33
CA SER A 51 -19.84 14.52 8.67
C SER A 51 -18.39 15.02 8.81
N PRO A 52 -18.08 15.85 9.82
CA PRO A 52 -16.71 16.35 10.02
C PRO A 52 -15.65 15.24 10.10
N GLN A 53 -15.94 14.12 10.78
CA GLN A 53 -14.99 13.01 10.89
C GLN A 53 -14.80 12.30 9.55
N GLU A 54 -15.88 12.01 8.83
CA GLU A 54 -15.80 11.36 7.51
C GLU A 54 -15.04 12.22 6.49
N ARG A 55 -15.10 13.55 6.61
CA ARG A 55 -14.27 14.46 5.77
C ARG A 55 -12.78 14.33 6.09
N VAL A 56 -12.43 14.19 7.37
CA VAL A 56 -11.04 13.97 7.79
C VAL A 56 -10.55 12.63 7.24
N ASP A 57 -11.34 11.57 7.39
CA ASP A 57 -11.00 10.25 6.86
C ASP A 57 -10.85 10.29 5.33
N ALA A 58 -11.72 11.01 4.62
CA ALA A 58 -11.63 11.19 3.17
C ALA A 58 -10.36 11.91 2.72
N ILE A 59 -9.83 12.85 3.52
CA ILE A 59 -8.55 13.51 3.25
C ILE A 59 -7.40 12.49 3.37
N TYR A 60 -7.36 11.71 4.44
CA TYR A 60 -6.35 10.66 4.61
C TYR A 60 -6.44 9.60 3.50
N GLN A 61 -7.65 9.19 3.12
CA GLN A 61 -7.85 8.25 2.01
C GLN A 61 -7.37 8.82 0.68
N LYS A 62 -7.55 10.12 0.44
CA LYS A 62 -7.01 10.80 -0.73
C LYS A 62 -5.48 10.77 -0.76
N GLU A 63 -4.83 11.04 0.37
CA GLU A 63 -3.36 11.00 0.46
C GLU A 63 -2.83 9.61 0.13
N LEU A 64 -3.43 8.57 0.73
CA LEU A 64 -3.09 7.18 0.44
C LEU A 64 -3.35 6.80 -1.03
N PHE A 65 -4.45 7.27 -1.59
CA PHE A 65 -4.79 7.05 -2.99
C PHE A 65 -3.74 7.66 -3.93
N ASP A 66 -3.36 8.92 -3.69
CA ASP A 66 -2.38 9.64 -4.50
C ASP A 66 -0.99 8.98 -4.39
N GLU A 67 -0.57 8.60 -3.18
CA GLU A 67 0.68 7.88 -2.93
C GLU A 67 0.69 6.53 -3.66
N PHE A 68 -0.40 5.77 -3.58
CA PHE A 68 -0.51 4.48 -4.24
C PHE A 68 -0.48 4.61 -5.76
N LEU A 69 -1.12 5.63 -6.35
CA LEU A 69 -1.05 5.89 -7.78
C LEU A 69 0.38 6.23 -8.23
N ALA A 70 1.10 7.04 -7.44
CA ALA A 70 2.51 7.34 -7.72
C ALA A 70 3.36 6.07 -7.68
N PHE A 71 3.15 5.22 -6.67
CA PHE A 71 3.83 3.94 -6.56
C PHE A 71 3.51 3.00 -7.74
N GLN A 72 2.24 2.88 -8.14
CA GLN A 72 1.86 2.11 -9.33
C GLN A 72 2.56 2.62 -10.60
N ALA A 73 2.66 3.94 -10.78
CA ALA A 73 3.35 4.54 -11.92
C ALA A 73 4.85 4.24 -11.91
N GLU A 74 5.48 4.27 -10.73
CA GLU A 74 6.88 3.91 -10.54
C GLU A 74 7.14 2.44 -10.90
N VAL A 75 6.35 1.51 -10.34
CA VAL A 75 6.44 0.07 -10.62
C VAL A 75 6.26 -0.19 -12.11
N ARG A 76 5.25 0.43 -12.73
CA ARG A 76 4.99 0.32 -14.17
C ARG A 76 6.19 0.77 -14.99
N SER A 77 6.77 1.93 -14.65
CA SER A 77 7.91 2.48 -15.38
C SER A 77 9.13 1.56 -15.28
N SER A 78 9.46 1.06 -14.09
CA SER A 78 10.58 0.12 -13.91
C SER A 78 10.36 -1.19 -14.67
N VAL A 79 9.13 -1.72 -14.67
CA VAL A 79 8.82 -2.97 -15.39
C VAL A 79 8.93 -2.76 -16.90
N LEU A 80 8.49 -1.62 -17.43
CA LEU A 80 8.63 -1.30 -18.85
C LEU A 80 10.10 -1.13 -19.27
N GLU A 81 10.92 -0.53 -18.42
CA GLU A 81 12.34 -0.28 -18.71
C GLU A 81 13.22 -1.53 -18.52
N LYS A 82 13.04 -2.25 -17.41
CA LYS A 82 13.97 -3.30 -16.95
C LYS A 82 13.38 -4.70 -16.99
N GLY A 83 12.06 -4.83 -17.13
CA GLY A 83 11.32 -6.09 -17.01
C GLY A 83 11.06 -6.55 -15.58
N TYR A 84 11.41 -5.76 -14.56
CA TYR A 84 11.21 -6.08 -13.14
C TYR A 84 11.19 -4.83 -12.26
N TYR A 85 10.75 -4.98 -11.01
CA TYR A 85 10.85 -3.98 -9.96
C TYR A 85 11.75 -4.49 -8.81
N LEU A 86 12.53 -3.61 -8.18
CA LEU A 86 13.46 -3.97 -7.11
C LEU A 86 12.95 -3.43 -5.78
N VAL A 87 13.04 -4.24 -4.72
CA VAL A 87 12.72 -3.87 -3.35
C VAL A 87 13.86 -4.27 -2.42
N ASP A 88 13.85 -3.72 -1.21
CA ASP A 88 14.74 -4.21 -0.15
C ASP A 88 14.36 -5.64 0.22
N GLU A 89 15.35 -6.50 0.45
CA GLU A 89 15.10 -7.89 0.88
C GLU A 89 14.23 -7.96 2.13
N SER A 90 14.42 -7.03 3.08
CA SER A 90 13.61 -6.93 4.30
C SER A 90 12.13 -6.70 4.02
N TYR A 91 11.77 -6.04 2.91
CA TYR A 91 10.36 -5.87 2.53
C TYR A 91 9.69 -7.22 2.27
N LEU A 92 10.40 -8.17 1.66
CA LEU A 92 9.86 -9.50 1.39
C LEU A 92 9.83 -10.36 2.65
N GLU A 93 10.81 -10.21 3.55
CA GLU A 93 10.81 -10.87 4.85
C GLU A 93 9.64 -10.39 5.73
N GLU A 94 9.43 -9.08 5.79
CA GLU A 94 8.31 -8.45 6.50
C GLU A 94 6.97 -8.89 5.90
N ALA A 95 6.82 -8.85 4.57
CA ALA A 95 5.62 -9.31 3.90
C ALA A 95 5.32 -10.81 4.14
N ALA A 96 6.36 -11.66 4.22
CA ALA A 96 6.20 -13.06 4.55
C ALA A 96 5.75 -13.27 6.00
N ALA A 97 6.31 -12.50 6.95
CA ALA A 97 5.91 -12.53 8.35
C ALA A 97 4.45 -12.06 8.53
N ASP A 98 4.05 -10.98 7.85
CA ASP A 98 2.69 -10.47 7.86
C ASP A 98 1.70 -11.47 7.27
N LYS A 99 2.06 -12.11 6.15
CA LYS A 99 1.25 -13.18 5.57
C LYS A 99 1.07 -14.35 6.55
N ALA A 100 2.15 -14.81 7.20
CA ALA A 100 2.06 -15.91 8.16
C ALA A 100 1.14 -15.57 9.34
N ARG A 101 1.23 -14.33 9.85
CA ARG A 101 0.35 -13.83 10.91
C ARG A 101 -1.12 -13.78 10.45
N MET A 102 -1.39 -13.26 9.24
CA MET A 102 -2.74 -13.25 8.68
C MET A 102 -3.29 -14.66 8.50
N ASP A 103 -2.50 -15.59 7.98
CA ASP A 103 -2.92 -16.99 7.78
C ASP A 103 -3.24 -17.66 9.13
N GLU A 104 -2.46 -17.37 10.19
CA GLU A 104 -2.72 -17.86 11.54
C GLU A 104 -4.04 -17.33 12.12
N GLU A 105 -4.29 -16.01 12.00
CA GLU A 105 -5.53 -15.40 12.47
C GLU A 105 -6.75 -15.89 11.68
N LEU A 106 -6.59 -16.04 10.37
CA LEU A 106 -7.63 -16.51 9.48
C LEU A 106 -8.03 -17.97 9.79
N ALA A 107 -7.05 -18.81 10.15
CA ALA A 107 -7.30 -20.19 10.58
C ALA A 107 -8.10 -20.30 11.89
N LYS A 108 -8.14 -19.24 12.71
CA LYS A 108 -8.92 -19.20 13.96
C LYS A 108 -10.40 -18.87 13.71
N ILE A 109 -10.75 -18.37 12.53
CA ILE A 109 -12.14 -18.01 12.21
C ILE A 109 -12.98 -19.27 12.05
N ASP A 110 -14.06 -19.36 12.85
CA ASP A 110 -15.08 -20.40 12.68
C ASP A 110 -15.99 -20.06 11.50
N TYR A 111 -15.57 -20.48 10.30
CA TYR A 111 -16.29 -20.27 9.05
C TYR A 111 -17.70 -20.89 9.03
N SER A 112 -17.99 -21.88 9.89
CA SER A 112 -19.32 -22.49 9.95
C SER A 112 -20.41 -21.53 10.44
N ARG A 113 -20.01 -20.43 11.07
CA ARG A 113 -20.90 -19.36 11.53
C ARG A 113 -21.13 -18.26 10.50
N ILE A 114 -20.41 -18.29 9.37
CA ILE A 114 -20.59 -17.32 8.29
C ILE A 114 -21.80 -17.77 7.47
N ILE A 115 -22.88 -16.99 7.56
CA ILE A 115 -24.09 -17.20 6.79
C ILE A 115 -24.01 -16.31 5.56
N PHE A 116 -24.04 -16.92 4.37
CA PHE A 116 -24.12 -16.19 3.11
C PHE A 116 -25.59 -15.91 2.80
N GLY A 117 -25.91 -14.63 2.62
CA GLY A 117 -27.23 -14.21 2.15
C GLY A 117 -27.14 -13.62 0.75
N GLU A 118 -28.19 -13.82 -0.05
CA GLU A 118 -28.36 -13.05 -1.27
C GLU A 118 -28.83 -11.64 -0.90
N TRP A 119 -28.11 -10.64 -1.42
CA TRP A 119 -28.50 -9.25 -1.29
C TRP A 119 -29.65 -8.98 -2.27
N ASP A 120 -30.85 -8.72 -1.76
CA ASP A 120 -31.98 -8.37 -2.61
C ASP A 120 -31.81 -6.92 -3.06
N TYR A 121 -31.32 -6.72 -4.29
CA TYR A 121 -31.12 -5.39 -4.86
C TYR A 121 -32.45 -4.62 -5.06
N GLU A 122 -33.60 -5.29 -4.98
CA GLU A 122 -34.92 -4.68 -5.13
C GLU A 122 -35.56 -4.31 -3.78
N ASP A 123 -35.19 -4.98 -2.69
CA ASP A 123 -35.58 -4.62 -1.32
C ASP A 123 -34.36 -4.47 -0.40
N LYS A 124 -33.94 -3.22 -0.22
CA LYS A 124 -32.78 -2.80 0.58
C LYS A 124 -32.81 -3.24 2.04
N ASN A 125 -33.94 -3.76 2.53
CA ASN A 125 -34.10 -4.23 3.91
C ASN A 125 -34.24 -5.76 4.01
N SER A 126 -34.10 -6.52 2.92
CA SER A 126 -34.22 -7.97 2.95
C SER A 126 -32.91 -8.67 2.56
N VAL A 127 -32.37 -9.46 3.49
CA VAL A 127 -31.31 -10.43 3.23
C VAL A 127 -31.95 -11.81 3.28
N LYS A 128 -31.93 -12.54 2.16
CA LYS A 128 -32.37 -13.93 2.14
C LYS A 128 -31.19 -14.81 2.53
N ILE A 129 -31.29 -15.43 3.69
CA ILE A 129 -30.30 -16.40 4.18
C ILE A 129 -30.45 -17.70 3.35
N LEU A 130 -29.35 -18.16 2.75
CA LEU A 130 -29.27 -19.44 2.03
C LEU A 130 -29.08 -20.61 2.99
#